data_AF-A0A6P0PX29-F1
#
_entry.id   AF-A0A6P0PX29-F1
#
_cell.length_a   1.000
_cell.length_b   1.000
_cell.length_c   1.000
_cell.angle_alpha   90.00
_cell.angle_beta   90.00
_cell.angle_gamma   90.00
#
_symmetry.space_group_name_H-M   'P 1'
#
loop_
_entity.id
_entity.type
_entity.pdbx_description
1 polymer ?
#
loop_
_entity_poly.entity_id
_entity_poly.type
_entity_poly.pdbx_seq_one_letter_code
_entity_poly.pdbx_strand_id
1 'polypeptide(L)'
;MKKPRPLTEKDQALIQRYSNCQLGMTPQKFYGKWLVTYEVIACICSRSDATVQRWFARGHNYRSPMPIDLYHLAIMDFLLENFEEMPEKLQNFLCPPH
;
A
#
# COMPACT_ATOMS: atom_id res chain seq x y z
N MET A 1 20.89 24.73 -3.81
CA MET A 1 19.52 24.18 -3.71
C MET A 1 18.69 24.69 -4.88
N LYS A 2 18.04 23.80 -5.65
CA LYS A 2 17.13 24.23 -6.74
C LYS A 2 15.86 24.81 -6.11
N LYS A 3 15.35 25.92 -6.66
CA LYS A 3 14.08 26.50 -6.21
C LYS A 3 12.95 25.49 -6.45
N PRO A 4 12.01 25.33 -5.50
CA PRO A 4 10.88 24.42 -5.69
C PRO A 4 10.03 24.85 -6.88
N ARG A 5 9.56 23.89 -7.67
CA ARG A 5 8.62 24.14 -8.77
C ARG A 5 7.23 24.42 -8.19
N PRO A 6 6.52 25.50 -8.59
CA PRO A 6 5.14 25.70 -8.19
C PRO A 6 4.22 24.61 -8.77
N LEU A 7 3.17 24.26 -8.02
CA LEU A 7 2.12 23.35 -8.49
C LEU A 7 1.26 24.05 -9.53
N THR A 8 0.95 23.34 -10.61
CA THR A 8 -0.04 23.75 -11.61
C THR A 8 -1.45 23.38 -11.14
N GLU A 9 -2.47 23.95 -11.79
CA GLU A 9 -3.87 23.57 -11.55
C GLU A 9 -4.10 22.05 -11.75
N LYS A 10 -3.44 21.45 -12.74
CA LYS A 10 -3.48 20.01 -12.97
C LYS A 10 -2.92 19.21 -11.80
N ASP A 11 -1.82 19.69 -11.21
CA ASP A 11 -1.21 19.04 -10.04
C ASP A 11 -2.15 19.13 -8.82
N GLN A 12 -2.79 20.28 -8.61
CA GLN A 12 -3.75 20.47 -7.51
C GLN A 12 -4.99 19.60 -7.66
N ALA A 13 -5.57 19.53 -8.87
CA ALA A 13 -6.70 18.66 -9.15
C ALA A 13 -6.35 17.18 -8.91
N LEU A 14 -5.14 16.77 -9.28
CA LEU A 14 -4.65 15.42 -9.03
C LEU A 14 -4.53 15.13 -7.53
N ILE A 15 -3.91 16.04 -6.76
CA ILE A 15 -3.80 15.92 -5.31
C ILE A 15 -5.19 15.82 -4.68
N GLN A 16 -6.12 16.70 -5.05
CA GLN A 16 -7.47 16.68 -4.50
C GLN A 16 -8.19 15.36 -4.81
N ARG A 17 -8.06 14.84 -6.03
CA ARG A 17 -8.64 13.55 -6.40
C ARG A 17 -8.06 12.41 -5.56
N TYR A 18 -6.74 12.35 -5.42
CA TYR A 18 -6.09 11.29 -4.65
C TYR A 18 -6.33 11.40 -3.15
N SER A 19 -6.36 12.60 -2.58
CA SER A 19 -6.66 12.83 -1.15
C SER A 19 -8.06 12.38 -0.76
N ASN A 20 -9.00 12.34 -1.71
CA ASN A 20 -10.37 11.86 -1.49
C ASN A 20 -10.56 10.39 -1.94
N CYS A 21 -9.52 9.74 -2.45
CA CYS A 21 -9.57 8.34 -2.85
C CYS A 21 -9.45 7.43 -1.63
N GLN A 22 -10.45 6.58 -1.40
CA GLN A 22 -10.41 5.56 -0.34
C GLN A 22 -9.81 4.25 -0.85
N LEU A 23 -8.58 4.32 -1.37
CA LEU A 23 -7.86 3.11 -1.77
C LEU A 23 -7.49 2.31 -0.52
N GLY A 24 -7.97 1.07 -0.42
CA GLY A 24 -7.68 0.23 0.74
C GLY A 24 -8.02 -1.23 0.51
N MET A 25 -7.21 -2.11 1.11
CA MET A 25 -7.40 -3.54 1.08
C MET A 25 -7.19 -4.14 2.47
N THR A 26 -8.16 -4.92 2.94
CA THR A 26 -8.08 -5.56 4.26
C THR A 26 -7.06 -6.70 4.27
N PRO A 27 -6.39 -6.98 5.40
CA PRO A 27 -5.48 -8.11 5.54
C PRO A 27 -6.11 -9.45 5.15
N GLN A 28 -7.39 -9.67 5.47
CA GLN A 28 -8.11 -10.90 5.11
C GLN A 28 -8.27 -11.08 3.60
N LYS A 29 -8.61 -10.00 2.89
CA LYS A 29 -8.69 -10.01 1.42
C LYS A 29 -7.31 -10.25 0.79
N PHE A 30 -6.28 -9.56 1.27
CA PHE A 30 -4.92 -9.69 0.74
C PHE A 30 -4.39 -11.11 0.96
N TYR A 31 -4.54 -11.62 2.18
CA TYR A 31 -4.20 -12.99 2.54
C TYR A 31 -4.95 -14.01 1.68
N GLY A 32 -6.26 -13.84 1.50
CA GLY A 32 -7.06 -14.76 0.70
C GLY A 32 -6.72 -14.75 -0.80
N LYS A 33 -6.31 -13.59 -1.33
CA LYS A 33 -5.95 -13.45 -2.75
C LYS A 33 -4.57 -14.00 -3.06
N TRP A 34 -3.58 -13.70 -2.22
CA TRP A 34 -2.17 -14.00 -2.50
C TRP A 34 -1.59 -15.16 -1.70
N LEU A 35 -2.33 -15.67 -0.70
CA LEU A 35 -1.90 -16.78 0.19
C LEU A 35 -0.54 -16.54 0.86
N VAL A 36 -0.22 -15.28 1.15
CA VAL A 36 1.02 -14.88 1.83
C VAL A 36 0.98 -15.17 3.34
N THR A 37 2.14 -15.18 3.99
CA THR A 37 2.21 -15.33 5.45
C THR A 37 1.97 -14.00 6.18
N TYR A 38 1.79 -14.06 7.50
CA TYR A 38 1.62 -12.85 8.32
C TYR A 38 2.89 -12.01 8.38
N GLU A 39 4.06 -12.62 8.30
CA GLU A 39 5.37 -11.95 8.24
C GLU A 39 5.48 -11.10 6.96
N VAL A 40 5.03 -11.62 5.81
CA VAL A 40 5.00 -10.86 4.55
C VAL A 40 4.08 -9.65 4.67
N ILE A 41 2.89 -9.82 5.25
CA ILE A 41 1.95 -8.71 5.51
C ILE A 41 2.60 -7.68 6.46
N ALA A 42 3.32 -8.16 7.49
CA ALA A 42 4.02 -7.30 8.44
C ALA A 42 5.11 -6.46 7.75
N CYS A 43 5.90 -7.08 6.84
CA CYS A 43 6.88 -6.39 6.02
C CYS A 43 6.24 -5.32 5.13
N ILE A 44 5.15 -5.64 4.41
CA ILE A 44 4.46 -4.69 3.52
C ILE A 44 3.94 -3.47 4.32
N CYS A 45 3.37 -3.72 5.49
CA CYS A 45 2.76 -2.67 6.31
C CYS A 45 3.75 -1.98 7.27
N SER A 46 5.03 -2.39 7.32
CA SER A 46 6.00 -1.93 8.31
C SER A 46 5.50 -2.09 9.76
N ARG A 47 4.97 -3.27 10.07
CA ARG A 47 4.43 -3.66 11.39
C ARG A 47 5.18 -4.86 11.97
N SER A 48 4.94 -5.16 13.24
CA SER A 48 5.37 -6.42 13.83
C SER A 48 4.38 -7.55 13.52
N ASP A 49 4.86 -8.79 13.47
CA ASP A 49 4.03 -9.97 13.27
C ASP A 49 2.93 -10.07 14.32
N ALA A 50 3.25 -9.73 15.58
CA ALA A 50 2.28 -9.69 16.67
C ALA A 50 1.14 -8.67 16.42
N THR A 51 1.42 -7.57 15.73
CA THR A 51 0.39 -6.60 15.33
C THR A 51 -0.51 -7.19 14.25
N VAL A 52 0.08 -7.82 13.22
CA VAL A 52 -0.66 -8.47 12.14
C VAL A 52 -1.53 -9.61 12.68
N GLN A 53 -1.01 -10.44 13.57
CA GLN A 53 -1.78 -11.52 14.22
C GLN A 53 -3.07 -10.99 14.89
N ARG A 54 -3.02 -9.81 15.52
CA ARG A 54 -4.22 -9.19 16.12
C ARG A 54 -5.26 -8.74 15.09
N TRP A 55 -4.87 -8.50 13.84
CA TRP A 55 -5.82 -8.20 12.76
C TRP A 55 -6.65 -9.42 12.35
N PHE A 56 -6.14 -10.63 12.58
CA PHE A 56 -6.83 -11.89 12.30
C PHE A 56 -7.46 -12.53 13.54
N ALA A 57 -7.20 -11.96 14.72
CA ALA A 57 -7.79 -12.42 15.98
C ALA A 57 -9.31 -12.14 16.05
N ARG A 58 -9.97 -12.73 17.05
CA ARG A 58 -11.40 -12.53 17.34
C ARG A 58 -11.59 -11.96 18.75
N GLY A 59 -12.75 -11.34 18.98
CA GLY A 59 -13.14 -10.84 20.31
C GLY A 59 -12.20 -9.75 20.83
N HIS A 60 -11.89 -9.79 22.12
CA HIS A 60 -11.09 -8.75 22.80
C HIS A 60 -9.64 -8.61 22.29
N ASN A 61 -9.12 -9.64 21.61
CA ASN A 61 -7.77 -9.63 21.05
C ASN A 61 -7.72 -9.00 19.65
N TYR A 62 -8.87 -8.81 19.01
CA TYR A 62 -8.95 -8.17 17.71
C TYR A 62 -8.52 -6.70 17.80
N ARG A 63 -7.70 -6.29 16.85
CA ARG A 63 -7.39 -4.88 16.58
C ARG A 63 -7.58 -4.62 15.10
N SER A 64 -8.26 -3.54 14.76
CA SER A 64 -8.37 -3.14 13.36
C SER A 64 -7.01 -2.65 12.84
N PRO A 65 -6.65 -2.96 11.58
CA PRO A 65 -5.58 -2.24 10.89
C PRO A 65 -5.93 -0.75 10.79
N MET A 66 -4.89 0.09 10.74
CA MET A 66 -5.03 1.52 10.50
C MET A 66 -5.27 1.78 9.01
N PRO A 67 -5.85 2.94 8.63
CA PRO A 67 -6.05 3.28 7.22
C PRO A 67 -4.78 3.19 6.37
N ILE A 68 -3.61 3.54 6.93
CA ILE A 68 -2.33 3.43 6.23
C ILE A 68 -1.93 1.98 5.93
N ASP A 69 -2.28 1.04 6.81
CA ASP A 69 -1.99 -0.39 6.60
C ASP A 69 -2.84 -0.92 5.43
N LEU A 70 -4.13 -0.53 5.39
CA LEU A 70 -5.02 -0.86 4.28
C LEU A 70 -4.53 -0.28 2.95
N TYR A 71 -4.00 0.94 2.98
CA TYR A 71 -3.45 1.62 1.82
C TYR A 71 -2.19 0.91 1.28
N HIS A 72 -1.27 0.51 2.16
CA HIS A 72 -0.08 -0.24 1.76
C HIS A 72 -0.44 -1.60 1.12
N LEU A 73 -1.42 -2.31 1.69
CA LEU A 73 -1.88 -3.57 1.09
C LEU A 73 -2.52 -3.35 -0.28
N ALA A 74 -3.28 -2.28 -0.47
CA ALA A 74 -3.87 -1.97 -1.77
C ALA A 74 -2.83 -1.55 -2.82
N ILE A 75 -1.79 -0.81 -2.43
CA ILE A 75 -0.66 -0.52 -3.33
C ILE A 75 0.04 -1.83 -3.71
N MET A 76 0.35 -2.68 -2.72
CA MET A 76 1.05 -3.93 -3.01
C MET A 76 0.22 -4.84 -3.90
N ASP A 77 -1.10 -4.90 -3.69
CA ASP A 77 -2.03 -5.62 -4.56
C ASP A 77 -1.98 -5.13 -6.01
N PHE A 78 -2.04 -3.80 -6.20
CA PHE A 78 -1.91 -3.19 -7.51
C PHE A 78 -0.56 -3.51 -8.16
N LEU A 79 0.54 -3.42 -7.40
CA LEU A 79 1.87 -3.74 -7.93
C LEU A 79 1.96 -5.22 -8.33
N LEU A 80 1.55 -6.15 -7.47
CA LEU A 80 1.60 -7.59 -7.78
C LEU A 80 0.80 -7.96 -9.04
N GLU A 81 -0.33 -7.28 -9.30
CA GLU A 81 -1.11 -7.53 -10.52
C GLU A 81 -0.53 -6.89 -11.78
N ASN A 82 0.12 -5.73 -11.66
CA ASN A 82 0.40 -4.89 -12.83
C ASN A 82 1.90 -4.69 -13.10
N PHE A 83 2.80 -5.09 -12.19
CA PHE A 83 4.21 -4.68 -12.26
C PHE A 83 4.91 -5.13 -13.53
N GLU A 84 4.69 -6.37 -13.96
CA GLU A 84 5.32 -6.92 -15.17
C GLU A 84 4.83 -6.23 -16.46
N GLU A 85 3.58 -5.76 -16.47
CA GLU A 85 2.98 -5.07 -17.62
C GLU A 85 3.28 -3.56 -17.63
N MET A 86 3.75 -3.00 -16.51
CA MET A 86 4.10 -1.58 -16.43
C MET A 86 5.29 -1.27 -17.35
N PRO A 87 5.31 -0.08 -17.99
CA PRO A 87 6.48 0.38 -18.72
C PRO A 87 7.75 0.35 -17.86
N GLU A 88 8.85 -0.18 -18.41
CA GLU A 88 10.14 -0.31 -17.72
C GLU A 88 10.61 0.99 -17.06
N LYS A 89 10.35 2.13 -17.71
CA LYS A 89 10.64 3.46 -17.15
C LYS A 89 9.94 3.71 -15.81
N LEU A 90 8.68 3.28 -15.65
CA LEU A 90 7.95 3.40 -14.39
C LEU A 90 8.45 2.40 -13.36
N GLN A 91 8.77 1.16 -13.77
CA GLN A 91 9.40 0.18 -12.89
C GLN A 91 10.70 0.74 -12.31
N ASN A 92 11.57 1.30 -13.14
CA ASN A 92 12.84 1.92 -12.74
C ASN A 92 12.67 3.16 -11.85
N PHE A 93 11.55 3.90 -11.96
CA PHE A 93 11.24 4.99 -11.04
C PHE A 93 10.78 4.50 -9.66
N LEU A 94 10.09 3.36 -9.61
CA LEU A 94 9.59 2.76 -8.37
C LEU A 94 10.67 1.95 -7.63
N CYS A 95 11.42 1.15 -8.39
CA CYS A 95 12.48 0.27 -7.90
C CYS A 95 13.67 0.36 -8.87
N PRO A 96 14.59 1.33 -8.67
CA PRO A 96 15.78 1.43 -9.49
C PRO A 96 16.65 0.16 -9.31
N PRO A 97 17.24 -0.37 -10.38
CA PRO A 97 18.18 -1.48 -10.27
C PRO A 97 19.35 -1.07 -9.35
N HIS A 98 19.75 -1.98 -8.47
CA HIS A 98 20.91 -1.83 -7.59
C HIS A 98 22.22 -2.05 -8.33
#